data_AF-A0A9X7VXT9-F1
#
_entry.id   AF-A0A9X7VXT9-F1
#
_cell.length_a   1.000
_cell.length_b   1.000
_cell.length_c   1.000
_cell.angle_alpha   90.00
_cell.angle_beta   90.00
_cell.angle_gamma   90.00
#
_symmetry.space_group_name_H-M   'P 1'
#
loop_
_entity.id
_entity.type
_entity.pdbx_description
1 polymer ?
#
loop_
_entity_poly.entity_id
_entity_poly.type
_entity_poly.pdbx_seq_one_letter_code
_entity_poly.pdbx_strand_id
1 'polypeptide(L)'
;MKNRVQNVYVMLGEEEGDFTMEPLAAVILMANGQFRVYSVRAEHNQLRAIINKNSWTDLESGVQFKTGHYRLQSRMSDVTELGWTAAESIPEILTWLRNLYPRHLFFLDQHIAALL
;
A
#
# COMPACT_ATOMS: atom_id res chain seq x y z
N MET A 1 -20.73 9.20 2.66
CA MET A 1 -19.44 9.19 1.92
C MET A 1 -18.22 8.76 2.74
N LYS A 2 -18.35 8.33 4.01
CA LYS A 2 -17.20 8.02 4.90
C LYS A 2 -16.54 6.65 4.66
N ASN A 3 -17.20 5.72 3.95
CA ASN A 3 -16.73 4.36 3.68
C ASN A 3 -16.28 4.18 2.21
N ARG A 4 -15.62 5.19 1.64
CA ARG A 4 -15.10 5.11 0.27
C ARG A 4 -13.58 5.01 0.34
N VAL A 5 -13.01 4.16 -0.50
CA VAL A 5 -11.58 4.13 -0.78
C VAL A 5 -11.24 5.41 -1.55
N GLN A 6 -10.36 6.22 -0.97
CA GLN A 6 -9.85 7.45 -1.58
C GLN A 6 -8.65 7.15 -2.47
N ASN A 7 -7.74 6.31 -2.01
CA ASN A 7 -6.59 5.89 -2.79
C ASN A 7 -6.14 4.48 -2.39
N VAL A 8 -5.52 3.78 -3.33
CA VAL A 8 -4.84 2.50 -3.13
C VAL A 8 -3.42 2.69 -3.61
N TYR A 9 -2.47 2.44 -2.73
CA TYR A 9 -1.06 2.55 -3.04
C TYR A 9 -0.36 1.21 -2.93
N VAL A 10 0.65 1.03 -3.77
CA VAL A 10 1.73 0.09 -3.53
C VAL A 10 2.92 0.90 -2.99
N MET A 11 3.38 0.56 -1.79
CA MET A 11 4.61 1.12 -1.26
C MET A 11 5.79 0.38 -1.86
N LEU A 12 6.65 1.12 -2.53
CA LEU A 12 7.91 0.65 -3.09
C LEU A 12 9.03 1.06 -2.14
N GLY A 13 10.03 0.20 -1.96
CA GLY A 13 11.23 0.51 -1.20
C GLY A 13 12.49 0.05 -1.92
N GLU A 14 13.58 0.74 -1.64
CA GLU A 14 14.93 0.46 -2.10
C GLU A 14 15.81 0.29 -0.86
N GLU A 15 16.42 -0.88 -0.73
CA GLU A 15 17.43 -1.12 0.30
C GLU A 15 18.77 -0.48 -0.09
N GLU A 16 19.60 -0.19 0.91
CA GLU A 16 20.89 0.45 0.70
C GLU A 16 21.81 -0.44 -0.14
N GLY A 17 22.17 0.01 -1.34
CA GLY A 17 23.01 -0.73 -2.28
C GLY A 17 22.24 -1.50 -3.36
N ASP A 18 20.91 -1.46 -3.34
CA ASP A 18 20.08 -1.85 -4.48
C ASP A 18 19.91 -0.67 -5.45
N PHE A 19 19.58 -0.95 -6.70
CA PHE A 19 19.24 0.03 -7.73
C PHE A 19 17.77 -0.08 -8.18
N THR A 20 17.02 -1.01 -7.61
CA THR A 20 15.63 -1.29 -7.97
C THR A 20 14.68 -1.09 -6.79
N MET A 21 13.58 -0.37 -7.02
CA MET A 21 12.52 -0.24 -6.04
C MET A 21 11.55 -1.43 -6.17
N GLU A 22 11.38 -2.19 -5.10
CA GLU A 22 10.49 -3.34 -5.05
C GLU A 22 9.23 -3.07 -4.21
N PRO A 23 8.08 -3.69 -4.54
CA PRO A 23 6.90 -3.62 -3.70
C PRO A 23 7.13 -4.21 -2.31
N LEU A 24 6.82 -3.45 -1.25
CA LEU A 24 6.94 -3.90 0.14
C LEU A 24 5.59 -4.02 0.84
N ALA A 25 4.63 -3.16 0.48
CA ALA A 25 3.34 -3.12 1.14
C ALA A 25 2.23 -2.62 0.22
N ALA A 26 0.99 -2.96 0.57
CA ALA A 26 -0.20 -2.29 0.07
C ALA A 26 -0.71 -1.30 1.12
N VAL A 27 -1.14 -0.12 0.69
CA VAL A 27 -1.73 0.89 1.58
C VAL A 27 -3.08 1.29 1.03
N ILE A 28 -4.12 1.20 1.86
CA ILE A 28 -5.47 1.67 1.49
C ILE A 28 -5.77 2.92 2.31
N LEU A 29 -6.00 4.03 1.61
CA LEU A 29 -6.41 5.31 2.19
C LEU A 29 -7.92 5.48 1.98
N MET A 30 -8.63 5.71 3.08
CA MET A 30 -10.07 5.96 3.10
C MET A 30 -10.36 7.45 3.01
N ALA A 31 -11.52 7.82 2.46
CA ALA A 31 -11.95 9.21 2.30
C ALA A 31 -12.10 10.01 3.61
N ASN A 32 -12.11 9.34 4.76
CA ASN A 32 -12.11 9.96 6.08
C ASN A 32 -10.68 10.23 6.62
N GLY A 33 -9.64 9.99 5.82
CA GLY A 33 -8.24 10.15 6.19
C GLY A 33 -7.63 8.97 6.96
N GLN A 34 -8.42 7.95 7.32
CA GLN A 34 -7.87 6.72 7.89
C GLN A 34 -7.16 5.91 6.82
N PHE A 35 -6.04 5.29 7.17
CA PHE A 35 -5.35 4.37 6.27
C PHE A 35 -5.04 3.04 6.95
N ARG A 36 -4.85 2.00 6.13
CA ARG A 36 -4.36 0.69 6.56
C ARG A 36 -3.14 0.31 5.74
N VAL A 37 -2.15 -0.26 6.41
CA VAL A 37 -0.93 -0.80 5.79
C VAL A 37 -0.98 -2.31 5.89
N TYR A 38 -0.81 -2.98 4.76
CA TYR A 38 -0.71 -4.43 4.65
C TYR A 38 0.72 -4.74 4.23
N SER A 39 1.47 -5.40 5.11
CA SER A 39 2.89 -5.68 4.94
C SER A 39 3.26 -6.97 5.67
N VAL A 40 4.48 -7.46 5.46
CA VAL A 40 5.07 -8.46 6.35
C VAL A 40 5.13 -7.89 7.78
N ARG A 41 4.90 -8.75 8.80
CA ARG A 41 4.83 -8.34 10.21
C ARG A 41 6.07 -7.61 10.70
N ALA A 42 7.26 -8.03 10.27
CA ALA A 42 8.53 -7.46 10.71
C ALA A 42 8.68 -5.98 10.33
N GLU A 43 8.10 -5.57 9.20
CA GLU A 43 8.26 -4.21 8.63
C GLU A 43 7.11 -3.27 8.98
N HIS A 44 5.99 -3.81 9.46
CA HIS A 44 4.74 -3.05 9.62
C HIS A 44 4.90 -1.73 10.40
N ASN A 45 5.60 -1.78 11.54
CA ASN A 45 5.82 -0.60 12.37
C ASN A 45 6.70 0.45 11.69
N GLN A 46 7.70 0.02 10.92
CA GLN A 46 8.56 0.92 10.17
C GLN A 46 7.79 1.59 9.04
N LEU A 47 7.09 0.83 8.19
CA LEU A 47 6.34 1.37 7.06
C LEU A 47 5.22 2.32 7.54
N ARG A 48 4.52 1.96 8.61
CA ARG A 48 3.53 2.84 9.25
C ARG A 48 4.16 4.14 9.78
N ALA A 49 5.35 4.06 10.36
CA ALA A 49 6.06 5.26 10.83
C ALA A 49 6.49 6.17 9.68
N ILE A 50 6.89 5.62 8.53
CA ILE A 50 7.21 6.38 7.32
C ILE A 50 5.98 7.17 6.85
N ILE A 51 4.82 6.51 6.76
CA ILE A 51 3.57 7.16 6.31
C ILE A 51 3.16 8.27 7.28
N ASN A 52 3.23 8.04 8.59
CA ASN A 52 2.81 9.03 9.58
C ASN A 52 3.71 10.28 9.64
N LYS A 53 4.97 10.19 9.19
CA LYS A 53 5.95 11.26 9.31
C LYS A 53 6.07 12.15 8.08
N ASN A 54 5.48 11.74 6.96
CA ASN A 54 5.59 12.42 5.67
C ASN A 54 4.20 12.73 5.11
N SER A 55 4.09 13.76 4.28
CA SER A 55 2.83 14.00 3.58
C SER A 55 2.61 12.98 2.46
N TRP A 56 1.36 12.79 2.02
CA TRP A 56 1.06 11.91 0.89
C TRP A 56 1.79 12.34 -0.39
N THR A 57 1.90 13.65 -0.63
CA THR A 57 2.62 14.21 -1.78
C THR A 57 4.12 13.89 -1.73
N ASP A 58 4.74 14.00 -0.56
CA ASP A 58 6.16 13.65 -0.38
C ASP A 58 6.36 12.15 -0.61
N LEU A 59 5.48 11.32 -0.04
CA LEU A 59 5.53 9.87 -0.21
C LEU A 59 5.35 9.45 -1.67
N GLU A 60 4.47 10.11 -2.43
CA GLU A 60 4.30 9.86 -3.87
C GLU A 60 5.52 10.31 -4.69
N SER A 61 6.21 11.36 -4.25
CA SER A 61 7.43 11.87 -4.88
C SER A 61 8.67 11.02 -4.55
N GLY A 62 8.64 10.34 -3.39
CA GLY A 62 9.75 9.57 -2.84
C GLY A 62 10.37 10.27 -1.62
N VAL A 63 10.62 9.51 -0.56
CA VAL A 63 11.23 10.01 0.68
C VAL A 63 12.37 9.11 1.11
N GLN A 64 13.44 9.72 1.61
CA GLN A 64 14.49 8.99 2.30
C GLN A 64 14.10 8.79 3.77
N PHE A 65 14.20 7.55 4.25
CA PHE A 65 13.91 7.24 5.64
C PHE A 65 14.92 6.24 6.20
N LYS A 66 15.72 6.69 7.17
CA LYS A 66 16.92 5.98 7.64
C LYS A 66 17.84 5.68 6.44
N THR A 67 18.13 4.41 6.18
CA THR A 67 19.04 3.93 5.12
C THR A 67 18.34 3.61 3.81
N GLY A 68 17.01 3.66 3.74
CA GLY A 68 16.25 3.30 2.54
C GLY A 68 15.54 4.48 1.89
N HIS A 69 15.17 4.29 0.62
CA HIS A 69 14.32 5.21 -0.13
C HIS A 69 12.96 4.56 -0.40
N TYR A 70 11.88 5.30 -0.17
CA TYR A 70 10.51 4.77 -0.20
C TYR A 70 9.60 5.66 -1.02
N ARG A 71 8.70 5.07 -1.80
CA ARG A 71 7.72 5.80 -2.61
C ARG A 71 6.37 5.11 -2.64
N LEU A 72 5.29 5.87 -2.56
CA LEU A 72 3.94 5.37 -2.82
C LEU A 72 3.60 5.50 -4.30
N GLN A 73 3.23 4.38 -4.91
CA GLN A 73 2.70 4.35 -6.26
C GLN A 73 1.18 4.18 -6.22
N SER A 74 0.45 5.20 -6.66
CA SER A 74 -1.02 5.15 -6.74
C SER A 74 -1.48 4.11 -7.77
N ARG A 75 -2.53 3.39 -7.40
CA ARG A 75 -3.26 2.41 -8.22
C ARG A 75 -4.75 2.74 -8.30
N MET A 76 -5.13 3.96 -7.90
CA MET A 76 -6.54 4.34 -7.83
C MET A 76 -7.22 4.46 -9.20
N SER A 77 -6.48 4.75 -10.27
CA SER A 77 -7.02 4.70 -11.64
C SER A 77 -7.58 3.33 -11.95
N ASP A 78 -6.77 2.30 -11.77
CA ASP A 78 -7.07 0.90 -12.07
C ASP A 78 -8.26 0.43 -11.19
N VAL A 79 -8.22 0.77 -9.91
CA VAL A 79 -9.29 0.45 -8.94
C VAL A 79 -10.61 1.14 -9.29
N THR A 80 -10.56 2.37 -9.80
CA THR A 80 -11.76 3.12 -10.24
C THR A 80 -12.36 2.50 -11.49
N GLU A 81 -11.54 2.12 -12.46
CA GLU A 81 -11.98 1.43 -13.69
C GLU A 81 -12.67 0.09 -13.39
N LEU A 82 -12.19 -0.63 -12.36
CA LEU A 82 -12.78 -1.87 -11.88
C LEU A 82 -14.04 -1.66 -11.00
N GLY A 83 -14.37 -0.41 -10.65
CA GLY A 83 -15.53 -0.07 -9.82
C GLY A 83 -15.36 -0.31 -8.32
N TRP A 84 -14.17 -0.70 -7.86
CA TRP A 84 -13.87 -1.08 -6.48
C TRP A 84 -13.59 0.12 -5.57
N THR A 85 -14.48 1.10 -5.56
CA THR A 85 -14.28 2.33 -4.77
C THR A 85 -14.89 2.26 -3.36
N ALA A 86 -15.66 1.23 -3.07
CA ALA A 86 -16.32 1.03 -1.77
C ALA A 86 -15.38 0.32 -0.77
N ALA A 87 -15.58 0.54 0.54
CA ALA A 87 -14.78 -0.11 1.57
C ALA A 87 -14.94 -1.64 1.56
N GLU A 88 -16.10 -2.11 1.13
CA GLU A 88 -16.44 -3.53 1.00
C GLU A 88 -15.62 -4.22 -0.09
N SER A 89 -15.07 -3.45 -1.05
CA SER A 89 -14.22 -3.98 -2.12
C SER A 89 -12.75 -4.17 -1.72
N ILE A 90 -12.40 -3.93 -0.44
CA ILE A 90 -11.02 -4.08 0.03
C ILE A 90 -10.47 -5.50 -0.20
N PRO A 91 -11.21 -6.60 0.08
CA PRO A 91 -10.73 -7.95 -0.22
C PRO A 91 -10.37 -8.12 -1.70
N GLU A 92 -11.22 -7.66 -2.63
CA GLU A 92 -11.01 -7.73 -4.07
C GLU A 92 -9.77 -6.93 -4.50
N ILE A 93 -9.59 -5.72 -3.95
CA ILE A 93 -8.40 -4.89 -4.20
C ILE A 93 -7.14 -5.63 -3.75
N LEU A 94 -7.14 -6.23 -2.55
CA LEU A 94 -5.99 -6.94 -2.03
C LEU A 94 -5.68 -8.20 -2.85
N THR A 95 -6.70 -8.96 -3.25
CA THR A 95 -6.56 -10.12 -4.14
C THR A 95 -5.98 -9.70 -5.49
N TRP A 96 -6.43 -8.59 -6.06
CA TRP A 96 -5.89 -8.07 -7.31
C TRP A 96 -4.43 -7.66 -7.19
N LEU A 97 -4.05 -6.90 -6.15
CA LEU A 97 -2.65 -6.52 -5.90
C LEU A 97 -1.76 -7.75 -5.67
N ARG A 98 -2.25 -8.76 -4.94
CA ARG A 98 -1.58 -10.05 -4.72
C ARG A 98 -1.29 -10.79 -6.03
N ASN A 99 -2.21 -10.73 -6.99
CA ASN A 99 -2.05 -11.34 -8.30
C ASN A 99 -1.11 -10.53 -9.21
N LEU A 100 -1.09 -9.20 -9.08
CA LEU A 100 -0.22 -8.32 -9.84
C LEU A 100 1.24 -8.40 -9.38
N TYR A 101 1.50 -8.57 -8.08
CA TYR A 101 2.84 -8.66 -7.50
C TYR A 101 3.06 -9.95 -6.71
N PRO A 102 2.99 -11.12 -7.37
CA PRO A 102 2.83 -12.37 -6.65
C PRO A 102 4.05 -12.79 -5.83
N ARG A 103 5.24 -12.31 -6.20
CA ARG A 103 6.49 -12.56 -5.45
C ARG A 103 6.67 -11.67 -4.24
N HIS A 104 6.14 -10.44 -4.28
CA HIS A 104 6.42 -9.41 -3.29
C HIS A 104 5.29 -9.27 -2.28
N LEU A 105 4.03 -9.33 -2.73
CA LEU A 105 2.85 -9.14 -1.89
C LEU A 105 2.20 -10.47 -1.46
N PHE A 106 2.97 -11.55 -1.38
CA PHE A 106 2.45 -12.88 -1.04
C PHE A 106 1.77 -12.93 0.35
N PHE A 107 2.22 -12.11 1.29
CA PHE A 107 1.67 -12.01 2.64
C PHE A 107 0.22 -11.51 2.66
N LEU A 108 -0.29 -10.92 1.56
CA LEU A 108 -1.69 -10.49 1.47
C LEU A 108 -2.66 -11.66 1.59
N ASP A 109 -2.27 -12.89 1.27
CA ASP A 109 -3.11 -14.09 1.40
C ASP A 109 -3.65 -14.24 2.84
N GLN A 110 -2.81 -13.97 3.85
CA GLN A 110 -3.22 -14.04 5.27
C GLN A 110 -4.19 -12.91 5.64
N HIS A 111 -4.05 -11.73 5.04
CA HIS A 111 -4.93 -10.60 5.30
C HIS A 111 -6.28 -10.76 4.62
N ILE A 112 -6.29 -11.28 3.39
CA ILE A 112 -7.52 -11.59 2.65
C ILE A 112 -8.33 -12.62 3.42
N ALA A 113 -7.70 -13.71 3.88
CA ALA A 113 -8.38 -14.75 4.66
C ALA A 113 -8.96 -14.24 6.00
N ALA A 114 -8.40 -13.17 6.58
CA ALA A 114 -8.91 -12.58 7.82
C ALA A 114 -10.06 -11.57 7.61
N LEU A 115 -10.36 -11.21 6.35
CA LEU A 115 -11.43 -10.28 5.98
C LEU A 115 -12.68 -11.00 5.45
N LEU A 116 -12.58 -12.30 5.17
CA LEU A 116 -13.67 -13.19 4.77
C LEU A 116 -14.23 -13.93 5.98
#